data_AF-A0A9P8UIW8-F1
#
_entry.id   AF-A0A9P8UIW8-F1
#
_cell.length_a   1.000
_cell.length_b   1.000
_cell.length_c   1.000
_cell.angle_alpha   90.00
_cell.angle_beta   90.00
_cell.angle_gamma   90.00
#
_symmetry.space_group_name_H-M   'P 1'
#
loop_
_entity.id
_entity.type
_entity.pdbx_description
1 polymer ?
#
loop_
_entity_poly.entity_id
_entity_poly.type
_entity_poly.pdbx_seq_one_letter_code
_entity_poly.pdbx_strand_id
1 'polypeptide(L)'
;MTATTPLPERYSASLTVQSPLGSRTHGPGLIIISPAGAPAGLEIDPQQTFAQEGYTVAHLRLSSGYSSLRIRDELREATEALDFHDCCSEKSRYGIIVYCPSAYPYLVEAINGNGEIKSAVFFGELPSSCLKPHTSVQSQGSKFASTEHTRALNFLGT
;
A
#
# COMPACT_ATOMS: atom_id res chain seq x y z
N MET A 1 6.33 -7.51 -29.73
CA MET A 1 6.54 -8.46 -28.62
C MET A 1 5.72 -7.97 -27.45
N THR A 2 4.57 -8.56 -27.18
CA THR A 2 3.73 -8.19 -26.03
C THR A 2 4.40 -8.75 -24.78
N ALA A 3 5.06 -7.90 -24.00
CA ALA A 3 5.57 -8.28 -22.69
C ALA A 3 4.38 -8.64 -21.80
N THR A 4 4.26 -9.92 -21.43
CA THR A 4 3.30 -10.37 -20.43
C THR A 4 3.74 -9.77 -19.10
N THR A 5 3.02 -8.75 -18.61
CA THR A 5 3.27 -8.19 -17.28
C THR A 5 3.13 -9.31 -16.25
N PRO A 6 4.13 -9.56 -15.39
CA PRO A 6 4.03 -10.60 -14.37
C PRO A 6 2.87 -10.27 -13.43
N LEU A 7 2.02 -11.27 -13.21
CA LEU A 7 0.86 -11.15 -12.34
C LEU A 7 1.28 -11.10 -10.86
N PRO A 8 0.50 -10.44 -9.99
CA PRO A 8 0.77 -10.45 -8.56
C PRO A 8 0.74 -11.87 -7.99
N GLU A 9 1.69 -12.19 -7.12
CA GLU A 9 1.70 -13.41 -6.34
C GLU A 9 0.70 -13.30 -5.19
N ARG A 10 -0.05 -14.37 -4.93
CA ARG A 10 -1.08 -14.39 -3.89
C ARG A 10 -0.58 -15.12 -2.65
N TYR A 11 -0.55 -14.42 -1.52
CA TYR A 11 -0.15 -14.98 -0.22
C TYR A 11 -1.36 -15.44 0.59
N SER A 12 -2.47 -14.71 0.50
CA SER A 12 -3.72 -15.09 1.16
C SER A 12 -4.96 -14.58 0.43
N ALA A 13 -6.14 -14.71 1.07
CA ALA A 13 -7.39 -14.26 0.48
C ALA A 13 -7.42 -12.74 0.25
N SER A 14 -6.78 -11.98 1.15
CA SER A 14 -6.73 -10.52 1.19
C SER A 14 -5.39 -9.94 0.75
N LEU A 15 -4.32 -10.73 0.66
CA LEU A 15 -2.96 -10.24 0.37
C LEU A 15 -2.41 -10.76 -0.96
N THR A 16 -1.94 -9.84 -1.80
CA THR A 16 -1.07 -10.13 -2.95
C THR A 16 0.21 -9.31 -2.88
N VAL A 17 1.29 -9.78 -3.50
CA VAL A 17 2.54 -9.04 -3.65
C VAL A 17 2.91 -8.99 -5.12
N GLN A 18 3.31 -7.81 -5.58
CA GLN A 18 3.74 -7.56 -6.94
C GLN A 18 5.21 -7.12 -6.92
N SER A 19 6.07 -7.89 -7.58
CA SER A 19 7.45 -7.50 -7.83
C SER A 19 7.52 -6.22 -8.67
N PRO A 20 8.61 -5.43 -8.55
CA PRO A 20 8.88 -4.30 -9.42
C PRO A 20 8.70 -4.68 -10.90
N LEU A 21 8.00 -3.82 -11.63
CA LEU A 21 7.75 -3.96 -13.06
C LEU A 21 8.72 -3.04 -13.82
N GLY A 22 9.32 -3.55 -14.90
CA GLY A 22 10.22 -2.78 -15.75
C GLY A 22 11.69 -3.18 -15.60
N SER A 23 12.60 -2.21 -15.70
CA SER A 23 14.05 -2.45 -15.71
C SER A 23 14.64 -2.70 -14.32
N ARG A 24 13.93 -2.32 -13.25
CA ARG A 24 14.31 -2.61 -11.87
C ARG A 24 13.75 -3.99 -11.51
N THR A 25 14.63 -4.90 -11.12
CA THR A 25 14.25 -6.23 -10.62
C THR A 25 14.04 -6.24 -9.11
N HIS A 26 14.53 -5.20 -8.41
CA HIS A 26 14.43 -5.05 -6.97
C HIS A 26 14.02 -3.62 -6.60
N GLY A 27 13.35 -3.47 -5.48
CA GLY A 27 12.80 -2.19 -5.04
C GLY A 27 12.44 -2.14 -3.56
N PRO A 28 12.28 -0.92 -3.00
CA PRO A 28 11.78 -0.76 -1.64
C PRO A 28 10.37 -1.33 -1.51
N GLY A 29 10.02 -1.78 -0.29
CA GLY A 29 8.72 -2.37 -0.01
C GLY A 29 7.65 -1.29 0.22
N LEU A 30 6.48 -1.50 -0.37
CA LEU A 30 5.33 -0.62 -0.27
C LEU A 30 4.08 -1.45 0.03
N ILE A 31 3.28 -1.00 1.01
CA ILE A 31 2.00 -1.62 1.33
C ILE A 31 0.88 -0.72 0.82
N ILE A 32 -0.09 -1.27 0.10
CA ILE A 32 -1.31 -0.60 -0.34
C ILE A 32 -2.50 -1.25 0.33
N ILE A 33 -3.34 -0.44 0.96
CA ILE A 33 -4.56 -0.89 1.64
C ILE A 33 -5.78 -0.34 0.92
N SER A 34 -6.69 -1.22 0.53
CA SER A 34 -7.97 -0.88 -0.09
C SER A 34 -9.13 -1.69 0.50
N PRO A 35 -10.39 -1.21 0.43
CA PRO A 35 -11.53 -2.01 0.84
C PRO A 35 -11.75 -3.19 -0.13
N ALA A 36 -12.10 -4.36 0.40
CA ALA A 36 -12.49 -5.51 -0.39
C ALA A 36 -13.79 -5.19 -1.15
N GLY A 37 -13.78 -5.38 -2.47
CA GLY A 37 -14.92 -5.04 -3.32
C GLY A 37 -15.00 -3.56 -3.70
N ALA A 38 -13.92 -2.78 -3.55
CA ALA A 38 -13.83 -1.45 -4.16
C ALA A 38 -14.27 -1.53 -5.65
N PRO A 39 -15.08 -0.59 -6.14
CA PRO A 39 -15.50 -0.61 -7.53
C PRO A 39 -14.24 -0.56 -8.41
N ALA A 40 -14.26 -1.33 -9.48
CA ALA A 40 -13.28 -1.32 -10.57
C ALA A 40 -13.29 0.03 -11.33
N GLY A 41 -13.11 1.14 -10.59
CA GLY A 41 -13.25 2.51 -11.05
C GLY A 41 -12.00 3.36 -10.82
N LEU A 42 -10.93 2.80 -10.24
CA LEU A 42 -9.60 3.33 -10.53
C LEU A 42 -9.27 2.87 -11.96
N GLU A 43 -9.20 3.81 -12.90
CA GLU A 43 -8.77 3.52 -14.29
C GLU A 43 -7.39 2.85 -14.34
N ILE A 44 -6.61 2.95 -13.25
CA ILE A 44 -5.27 2.42 -13.11
C ILE A 44 -5.18 1.64 -11.79
N ASP A 45 -4.76 0.38 -11.86
CA ASP A 45 -4.49 -0.44 -10.68
C ASP A 45 -3.28 0.12 -9.92
N PRO A 46 -3.46 0.66 -8.69
CA PRO A 46 -2.38 1.30 -7.95
C PRO A 46 -1.24 0.32 -7.67
N GLN A 47 -1.52 -0.97 -7.47
CA GLN A 47 -0.48 -1.98 -7.27
C GLN A 47 0.45 -2.08 -8.49
N GLN A 48 -0.13 -2.08 -9.69
CA GLN A 48 0.64 -2.12 -10.94
C GLN A 48 1.39 -0.81 -11.17
N THR A 49 0.79 0.35 -10.84
CA THR A 49 1.45 1.65 -11.03
C THR A 49 2.70 1.77 -10.17
N PHE A 50 2.60 1.52 -8.86
CA PHE A 50 3.76 1.61 -7.98
C PHE A 50 4.81 0.54 -8.28
N ALA A 51 4.40 -0.63 -8.76
CA ALA A 51 5.34 -1.63 -9.22
C ALA A 51 6.12 -1.16 -10.46
N GLN A 52 5.48 -0.47 -11.42
CA GLN A 52 6.15 0.14 -12.58
C GLN A 52 7.16 1.23 -12.20
N GLU A 53 6.92 1.93 -11.10
CA GLU A 53 7.86 2.90 -10.52
C GLU A 53 9.04 2.23 -9.79
N GLY A 54 9.03 0.90 -9.70
CA GLY A 54 10.13 0.10 -9.17
C GLY A 54 9.98 -0.30 -7.70
N TYR A 55 8.77 -0.28 -7.13
CA TYR A 55 8.51 -0.76 -5.77
C TYR A 55 8.12 -2.25 -5.76
N THR A 56 8.41 -2.94 -4.64
CA THR A 56 7.79 -4.24 -4.36
C THR A 56 6.51 -3.99 -3.57
N VAL A 57 5.35 -4.30 -4.16
CA VAL A 57 4.06 -3.79 -3.67
C VAL A 57 3.20 -4.90 -3.09
N ALA A 58 3.03 -4.89 -1.77
CA ALA A 58 2.04 -5.70 -1.07
C ALA A 58 0.69 -4.99 -1.07
N HIS A 59 -0.34 -5.62 -1.65
CA HIS A 59 -1.69 -5.08 -1.70
C HIS A 59 -2.60 -5.89 -0.78
N LEU A 60 -3.06 -5.23 0.28
CA LEU A 60 -3.96 -5.77 1.28
C LEU A 60 -5.39 -5.25 1.07
N ARG A 61 -6.32 -6.17 0.83
CA ARG A 61 -7.76 -5.89 0.64
C ARG A 61 -8.54 -6.20 1.91
N LEU A 62 -8.95 -5.17 2.63
CA LEU A 62 -9.65 -5.31 3.91
C LEU A 62 -11.12 -5.65 3.70
N SER A 63 -11.57 -6.79 4.21
CA SER A 63 -13.00 -7.11 4.25
C SER A 63 -13.72 -6.29 5.32
N SER A 64 -15.05 -6.15 5.20
CA SER A 64 -15.86 -5.53 6.26
C SER A 64 -15.72 -6.27 7.60
N GLY A 65 -16.10 -5.59 8.70
CA GLY A 65 -15.95 -6.12 10.05
C GLY A 65 -14.54 -5.90 10.62
N TYR A 66 -14.05 -4.66 10.54
CA TYR A 66 -12.73 -4.27 11.04
C TYR A 66 -12.63 -4.46 12.56
N SER A 67 -11.51 -5.01 13.01
CA SER A 67 -11.11 -5.01 14.43
C SER A 67 -9.62 -4.72 14.52
N SER A 68 -9.16 -4.07 15.59
CA SER A 68 -7.74 -3.73 15.77
C SER A 68 -6.84 -4.97 15.70
N LEU A 69 -7.29 -6.09 16.28
CA LEU A 69 -6.55 -7.36 16.24
C LEU A 69 -6.40 -7.88 14.82
N ARG A 70 -7.50 -7.95 14.06
CA ARG A 70 -7.49 -8.45 12.69
C ARG A 70 -6.62 -7.61 11.77
N ILE A 71 -6.77 -6.28 11.83
CA ILE A 71 -5.98 -5.37 11.01
C ILE A 71 -4.50 -5.46 11.35
N ARG A 72 -4.15 -5.62 12.63
CA ARG A 72 -2.76 -5.82 13.05
C ARG A 72 -2.19 -7.13 12.49
N ASP A 73 -2.95 -8.22 12.53
CA ASP A 73 -2.50 -9.51 11.99
C ASP A 73 -2.35 -9.46 10.46
N GLU A 74 -3.33 -8.88 9.75
CA GLU A 74 -3.28 -8.71 8.29
C GLU A 74 -2.13 -7.77 7.86
N LEU A 75 -1.83 -6.72 8.64
CA LEU A 75 -0.71 -5.82 8.39
C LEU A 75 0.64 -6.49 8.65
N ARG A 76 0.73 -7.33 9.70
CA ARG A 76 1.93 -8.14 9.98
C ARG A 76 2.19 -9.12 8.84
N GLU A 77 1.15 -9.80 8.36
CA GLU A 77 1.27 -10.71 7.21
C GLU A 77 1.81 -9.99 5.97
N ALA A 78 1.37 -8.75 5.73
CA ALA A 78 1.87 -7.93 4.63
C ALA A 78 3.35 -7.53 4.80
N THR A 79 3.79 -7.16 6.02
CA THR A 79 5.21 -6.84 6.25
C THR A 79 6.09 -8.08 6.16
N GLU A 80 5.66 -9.21 6.72
CA GLU A 80 6.35 -10.50 6.60
C GLU A 80 6.46 -10.93 5.13
N ALA A 81 5.40 -10.79 4.33
CA ALA A 81 5.45 -11.11 2.91
C ALA A 81 6.51 -10.27 2.18
N LEU A 82 6.60 -8.96 2.45
CA LEU A 82 7.65 -8.11 1.89
C LEU A 82 9.05 -8.47 2.42
N ASP A 83 9.14 -8.89 3.68
CA ASP A 83 10.40 -9.27 4.32
C ASP A 83 10.97 -10.56 3.73
N PHE A 84 10.13 -11.51 3.32
CA PHE A 84 10.56 -12.75 2.67
C PHE A 84 10.61 -12.66 1.15
N HIS A 85 10.09 -11.60 0.52
CA HIS A 85 10.06 -11.50 -0.94
C HIS A 85 11.43 -11.11 -1.53
N ASP A 86 11.99 -11.92 -2.43
CA ASP A 86 13.35 -11.75 -2.97
C ASP A 86 13.59 -10.38 -3.63
N CYS A 87 12.59 -9.86 -4.36
CA CYS A 87 12.69 -8.55 -5.02
C CYS A 87 12.62 -7.33 -4.08
N CYS A 88 12.32 -7.49 -2.79
CA CYS A 88 12.26 -6.35 -1.87
C CYS A 88 13.64 -6.03 -1.31
N SER A 89 14.22 -4.89 -1.67
CA SER A 89 15.60 -4.52 -1.29
C SER A 89 15.71 -3.97 0.14
N GLU A 90 14.69 -3.23 0.60
CA GLU A 90 14.69 -2.58 1.91
C GLU A 90 13.78 -3.32 2.88
N LYS A 91 14.37 -4.29 3.58
CA LYS A 91 13.72 -5.13 4.59
C LYS A 91 13.43 -4.34 5.87
N SER A 92 12.29 -4.64 6.51
CA SER A 92 11.81 -3.97 7.73
C SER A 92 11.69 -2.43 7.65
N ARG A 93 11.57 -1.87 6.44
CA ARG A 93 11.41 -0.42 6.20
C ARG A 93 10.42 -0.20 5.07
N TYR A 94 9.15 -0.04 5.43
CA TYR A 94 8.06 0.01 4.45
C TYR A 94 7.29 1.33 4.51
N GLY A 95 6.90 1.81 3.34
CA GLY A 95 5.86 2.82 3.20
C GLY A 95 4.49 2.16 3.17
N ILE A 96 3.45 2.90 3.58
CA ILE A 96 2.06 2.45 3.44
C ILE A 96 1.18 3.51 2.78
N ILE A 97 0.27 3.09 1.91
CA ILE A 97 -0.74 3.93 1.27
C ILE A 97 -2.12 3.36 1.59
N VAL A 98 -3.02 4.20 2.09
CA VAL A 98 -4.32 3.79 2.60
C VAL A 98 -5.47 4.46 1.86
N TYR A 99 -6.22 3.66 1.10
CA TYR A 99 -7.44 4.03 0.35
C TYR A 99 -8.73 3.62 1.08
N CYS A 100 -8.67 3.32 2.38
CA CYS A 100 -9.82 2.84 3.17
C CYS A 100 -10.11 3.75 4.37
N PRO A 101 -10.80 4.91 4.17
CA PRO A 101 -11.12 5.85 5.26
C PRO A 101 -11.89 5.23 6.42
N SER A 102 -12.79 4.28 6.15
CA SER A 102 -13.58 3.60 7.19
C SER A 102 -12.74 2.73 8.14
N ALA A 103 -11.52 2.36 7.75
CA ALA A 103 -10.60 1.56 8.56
C ALA A 103 -9.55 2.41 9.30
N TYR A 104 -9.53 3.74 9.11
CA TYR A 104 -8.49 4.62 9.65
C TYR A 104 -8.20 4.49 11.15
N PRO A 105 -9.20 4.47 12.06
CA PRO A 105 -8.91 4.38 13.49
C PRO A 105 -8.10 3.12 13.85
N TYR A 106 -8.47 1.98 13.25
CA TYR A 106 -7.82 0.69 13.46
C TYR A 106 -6.46 0.62 12.77
N LEU A 107 -6.35 1.19 11.57
CA LEU A 107 -5.10 1.22 10.80
C LEU A 107 -4.05 2.11 11.45
N VAL A 108 -4.43 3.28 11.98
CA VAL A 108 -3.50 4.16 12.68
C VAL A 108 -2.91 3.48 13.90
N GLU A 109 -3.75 2.80 14.70
CA GLU A 109 -3.29 2.02 15.85
C GLU A 109 -2.26 0.95 15.41
N ALA A 110 -2.59 0.19 14.37
CA ALA A 110 -1.71 -0.86 13.84
C ALA A 110 -0.40 -0.29 13.24
N ILE A 111 -0.47 0.83 12.50
CA ILE A 111 0.68 1.51 11.91
C ILE A 111 1.61 2.06 13.00
N ASN A 112 1.04 2.68 14.04
CA ASN A 112 1.80 3.21 15.16
C ASN A 112 2.50 2.09 15.94
N GLY A 113 1.83 0.94 16.12
CA GLY A 113 2.38 -0.24 16.79
C GLY A 113 3.39 -1.03 15.95
N ASN A 114 3.48 -0.80 14.63
CA ASN A 114 4.39 -1.52 13.75
C ASN A 114 5.71 -0.73 13.55
N GLY A 115 6.82 -1.31 13.99
CA GLY A 115 8.15 -0.70 13.89
C GLY A 115 8.71 -0.64 12.46
N GLU A 116 8.24 -1.49 11.56
CA GLU A 116 8.73 -1.63 10.19
C GLU A 116 8.16 -0.55 9.27
N ILE A 117 6.95 -0.06 9.58
CA ILE A 117 6.32 1.03 8.84
C ILE A 117 6.97 2.36 9.21
N LYS A 118 7.53 3.04 8.21
CA LYS A 118 8.28 4.28 8.39
C LYS A 118 7.50 5.52 7.98
N SER A 119 6.56 5.38 7.04
CA SER A 119 5.77 6.50 6.52
C SER A 119 4.41 6.03 6.06
N ALA A 120 3.40 6.91 6.13
CA ALA A 120 2.03 6.60 5.76
C ALA A 120 1.38 7.69 4.89
N VAL A 121 0.71 7.31 3.82
CA VAL A 121 -0.08 8.20 2.97
C VAL A 121 -1.55 7.81 3.10
N PHE A 122 -2.40 8.74 3.52
CA PHE A 122 -3.83 8.52 3.67
C PHE A 122 -4.59 9.25 2.57
N PHE A 123 -5.47 8.56 1.86
CA PHE A 123 -6.34 9.16 0.84
C PHE A 123 -7.71 9.51 1.42
N GLY A 124 -7.93 10.80 1.70
CA GLY A 124 -9.11 11.31 2.38
C GLY A 124 -8.76 12.24 3.54
N GLU A 125 -9.71 12.44 4.46
CA GLU A 125 -9.50 13.26 5.64
C GLU A 125 -8.66 12.51 6.67
N LEU A 126 -7.56 13.13 7.11
CA LEU A 126 -6.57 12.48 7.93
C LEU A 126 -7.10 12.18 9.35
N PRO A 127 -6.85 10.98 9.91
CA PRO A 127 -7.03 10.75 11.34
C PRO A 127 -5.97 11.51 12.15
N SER A 128 -6.40 12.30 13.15
CA SER A 128 -5.56 13.21 13.94
C SER A 128 -4.51 12.55 14.86
N SER A 129 -4.33 11.22 14.80
CA SER A 129 -3.58 10.43 15.79
C SER A 129 -2.40 9.60 15.24
N CYS A 130 -2.00 9.78 13.97
CA CYS A 130 -0.87 9.03 13.40
C CYS A 130 0.48 9.58 13.90
N LEU A 131 1.25 8.76 14.61
CA LEU A 131 2.55 9.13 15.18
C LEU A 131 3.70 9.02 14.17
N LYS A 132 3.51 8.23 13.11
CA LYS A 132 4.47 8.09 12.02
C LYS A 132 4.40 9.31 11.09
N PRO A 133 5.50 9.69 10.41
CA PRO A 133 5.45 10.67 9.33
C PRO A 133 4.34 10.32 8.35
N HIS A 134 3.41 11.24 8.13
CA HIS A 134 2.27 10.99 7.26
C HIS A 134 1.84 12.21 6.46
N THR A 135 1.12 11.96 5.37
CA THR A 135 0.45 13.00 4.60
C THR A 135 -0.95 12.54 4.19
N SER A 136 -1.90 13.47 4.13
CA SER A 136 -3.22 13.23 3.55
C SER A 136 -3.26 13.76 2.13
N VAL A 137 -3.75 12.94 1.22
CA VAL A 137 -4.10 13.37 -0.13
C VAL A 137 -5.62 13.53 -0.19
N GLN A 138 -6.08 14.78 -0.33
CA GLN A 138 -7.49 15.09 -0.53
C GLN A 138 -7.83 15.00 -2.02
N SER A 139 -8.80 14.16 -2.35
CA SER A 139 -9.34 14.06 -3.70
C SER A 139 -10.26 15.27 -3.97
N GLN A 140 -9.76 16.24 -4.73
CA GLN A 140 -10.62 17.27 -5.33
C GLN A 140 -11.21 16.73 -6.64
N GLY A 141 -12.31 15.97 -6.53
CA GLY A 141 -13.18 15.61 -7.66
C GLY A 141 -12.65 14.49 -8.57
N SER A 142 -13.53 14.05 -9.48
CA SER A 142 -13.52 12.77 -10.23
C SER A 142 -12.34 12.46 -11.16
N LYS A 143 -11.15 13.03 -10.98
CA LYS A 143 -9.93 12.65 -11.70
C LYS A 143 -8.88 12.15 -10.71
N PHE A 144 -8.96 10.86 -10.38
CA PHE A 144 -8.05 10.11 -9.52
C PHE A 144 -6.66 9.84 -10.13
N ALA A 145 -6.34 10.44 -11.28
CA ALA A 145 -5.24 10.00 -12.13
C ALA A 145 -4.09 11.01 -12.14
N SER A 146 -2.88 10.56 -11.80
CA SER A 146 -1.58 11.23 -11.90
C SER A 146 -1.17 12.16 -10.73
N THR A 147 -1.93 13.18 -10.36
CA THR A 147 -1.46 14.19 -9.36
C THR A 147 -1.31 13.61 -7.95
N GLU A 148 -2.29 12.83 -7.52
CA GLU A 148 -2.30 12.22 -6.19
C GLU A 148 -1.24 11.12 -6.05
N HIS A 149 -1.07 10.33 -7.11
CA HIS A 149 0.00 9.34 -7.23
C HIS A 149 1.40 9.99 -7.12
N THR A 150 1.60 11.11 -7.82
CA THR A 150 2.88 11.86 -7.78
C THR A 150 3.17 12.41 -6.38
N ARG A 151 2.15 12.89 -5.67
CA ARG A 151 2.30 13.35 -4.27
C ARG A 151 2.70 12.22 -3.33
N ALA A 152 2.09 11.04 -3.50
CA ALA A 152 2.44 9.86 -2.71
C ALA A 152 3.90 9.46 -2.95
N LEU A 153 4.34 9.39 -4.22
CA LEU A 153 5.73 9.08 -4.57
C LEU A 153 6.73 10.09 -3.97
N ASN A 154 6.45 11.39 -4.09
CA ASN A 154 7.33 12.42 -3.55
C ASN A 154 7.49 12.33 -2.03
N PHE A 155 6.46 11.87 -1.32
CA PHE A 155 6.52 11.68 0.13
C PHE A 155 7.25 10.39 0.52
N LEU A 156 7.17 9.35 -0.31
CA LEU A 156 7.82 8.05 -0.06
C LEU A 156 9.31 8.04 -0.47
N GLY A 157 9.72 8.91 -1.40
CA GLY A 157 11.08 8.97 -1.95
C GLY A 157 12.07 9.91 -1.25
N THR A 158 11.68 10.55 -0.15
CA THR A 158 12.55 11.42 0.69
C THR A 158 12.99 10.72 1.96
#